data_AF-A0A2H9LEU7-F1
#
_entry.id   AF-A0A2H9LEU7-F1
#
_cell.length_a   1.000
_cell.length_b   1.000
_cell.length_c   1.000
_cell.angle_alpha   90.00
_cell.angle_beta   90.00
_cell.angle_gamma   90.00
#
_symmetry.space_group_name_H-M   'P 1'
#
loop_
_entity.id
_entity.type
_entity.pdbx_description
1 polymer ?
#
loop_
_entity_poly.entity_id
_entity_poly.type
_entity_poly.pdbx_seq_one_letter_code
_entity_poly.pdbx_strand_id
1 'polypeptide(L)' 'MLKKKITLISNEETKPYLEKAKSISPDPKDVDYFALAIKLNCGIWGNDKELSLKQTVVLIYSTNDLVKYFL' A
#
# COMPACT_ATOMS: atom_id res chain seq x y z
N MET A 1 5.66 -21.64 12.64
CA MET A 1 4.36 -21.52 11.94
C MET A 1 3.92 -20.06 11.97
N LEU A 2 3.96 -19.35 10.84
CA LEU A 2 3.37 -18.01 10.73
C LEU A 2 1.85 -18.16 10.92
N LYS A 3 1.33 -17.79 12.09
CA LYS A 3 -0.12 -17.60 12.26
C LYS A 3 -0.52 -16.45 11.34
N LYS A 4 -1.15 -16.74 10.20
CA LYS A 4 -1.62 -15.75 9.22
C LYS A 4 -2.64 -14.83 9.89
N LYS A 5 -2.20 -13.67 10.39
CA LYS A 5 -3.07 -12.55 10.73
C LYS A 5 -3.39 -11.81 9.44
N ILE A 6 -4.40 -12.28 8.73
CA ILE A 6 -4.93 -11.61 7.53
C ILE A 6 -6.21 -10.91 7.96
N THR A 7 -6.26 -9.59 7.76
CA THR A 7 -7.48 -8.81 7.92
C THR A 7 -8.01 -8.51 6.53
N LEU A 8 -9.25 -8.93 6.26
CA LEU A 8 -9.96 -8.59 5.03
C LEU A 8 -10.70 -7.27 5.25
N ILE A 9 -10.56 -6.35 4.31
CA ILE A 9 -11.20 -5.03 4.32
C ILE A 9 -12.11 -4.95 3.11
N SER A 10 -13.33 -4.43 3.30
CA SER A 10 -14.28 -4.29 2.19
C SER A 10 -14.01 -3.03 1.36
N ASN A 11 -14.46 -3.03 0.11
CA ASN A 11 -14.30 -1.87 -0.78
C ASN A 11 -15.09 -0.64 -0.30
N GLU A 12 -16.18 -0.84 0.42
CA GLU A 12 -16.96 0.25 1.01
C GLU A 12 -16.14 1.05 2.01
N GLU A 13 -15.25 0.38 2.76
CA GLU A 13 -14.38 1.02 3.75
C GLU A 13 -13.25 1.84 3.10
N THR A 14 -12.82 1.48 1.89
CA THR A 14 -11.75 2.20 1.16
C THR A 14 -12.30 3.28 0.24
N LYS A 15 -13.59 3.21 -0.12
CA LYS A 15 -14.27 4.17 -1.00
C LYS A 15 -14.04 5.65 -0.66
N PRO A 16 -14.07 6.10 0.62
CA PRO A 16 -13.83 7.50 0.97
C PRO A 16 -12.43 8.00 0.59
N TYR A 17 -11.47 7.09 0.40
CA TYR A 17 -10.07 7.40 0.14
C TYR A 17 -9.68 7.29 -1.33
N LEU A 18 -10.58 6.81 -2.20
CA LEU A 18 -10.28 6.54 -3.62
C LEU A 18 -9.85 7.80 -4.38
N GLU A 19 -10.49 8.95 -4.16
CA GLU A 19 -10.12 10.18 -4.88
C GLU A 19 -8.70 10.64 -4.54
N LYS A 20 -8.32 10.57 -3.25
CA LYS A 20 -6.95 10.86 -2.83
C LYS A 20 -5.97 9.81 -3.35
N ALA A 21 -6.37 8.54 -3.38
CA ALA A 21 -5.54 7.47 -3.92
C ALA A 21 -5.28 7.65 -5.42
N LYS A 22 -6.27 8.03 -6.22
CA LYS A 22 -6.11 8.35 -7.64
C LYS A 22 -5.14 9.50 -7.89
N SER A 23 -5.11 10.50 -7.00
CA SER A 23 -4.22 11.65 -7.19
C SER A 23 -2.76 11.38 -6.82
N ILE A 24 -2.47 10.27 -6.13
CA ILE A 24 -1.11 9.91 -5.70
C ILE A 24 -0.59 8.62 -6.35
N SER A 25 -1.47 7.72 -6.80
CA SER A 25 -1.08 6.45 -7.39
C SER A 25 -0.49 6.67 -8.78
N PRO A 26 0.76 6.26 -9.04
CA PRO A 26 1.38 6.39 -10.36
C PRO A 26 0.75 5.48 -11.43
N ASP A 27 0.21 4.33 -11.01
CA ASP A 27 -0.53 3.40 -11.87
C ASP A 27 -2.02 3.37 -11.45
N PRO A 28 -2.98 3.58 -12.38
CA PRO A 28 -4.40 3.45 -12.11
C PRO A 28 -4.84 2.10 -11.52
N LYS A 29 -4.09 1.02 -11.77
CA LYS A 29 -4.39 -0.33 -11.26
C LYS A 29 -4.04 -0.49 -9.78
N ASP A 30 -3.18 0.36 -9.24
CA ASP A 30 -2.72 0.29 -7.86
C ASP A 30 -3.52 1.17 -6.90
N VAL A 31 -4.47 1.95 -7.41
CA VAL A 31 -5.30 2.89 -6.65
C VAL A 31 -5.95 2.25 -5.42
N ASP A 32 -6.41 1.00 -5.53
CA ASP A 32 -7.06 0.30 -4.41
C ASP A 32 -6.08 0.04 -3.25
N TYR A 33 -4.82 -0.27 -3.55
CA TYR A 33 -3.77 -0.46 -2.53
C TYR A 33 -3.42 0.86 -1.85
N PHE A 34 -3.36 1.96 -2.60
CA PHE A 34 -3.15 3.30 -2.03
C PHE A 34 -4.32 3.74 -1.15
N ALA A 35 -5.57 3.49 -1.58
CA ALA A 35 -6.75 3.80 -0.78
C ALA A 35 -6.75 3.02 0.54
N LEU A 36 -6.38 1.73 0.49
CA LEU A 36 -6.24 0.89 1.66
C LEU A 36 -5.11 1.37 2.60
N ALA A 37 -3.96 1.72 2.04
CA ALA A 37 -2.82 2.23 2.79
C ALA A 37 -3.12 3.55 3.51
N ILE A 38 -3.85 4.46 2.85
CA ILE A 38 -4.33 5.70 3.49
C ILE A 38 -5.31 5.37 4.62
N LYS A 39 -6.30 4.51 4.37
CA LYS A 39 -7.30 4.11 5.37
C LYS A 39 -6.65 3.51 6.62
N LEU A 40 -5.68 2.63 6.43
CA LEU A 40 -4.99 1.93 7.51
C LEU A 40 -3.79 2.69 8.08
N ASN A 41 -3.42 3.83 7.45
CA ASN A 41 -2.21 4.59 7.74
C ASN A 41 -0.95 3.69 7.80
N CYS A 42 -0.77 2.85 6.77
CA CYS A 42 0.33 1.89 6.69
C CYS A 42 1.09 2.01 5.37
N GLY A 43 2.27 1.38 5.30
CA GLY A 43 2.99 1.24 4.03
C GLY A 43 2.42 0.13 3.15
N ILE A 44 2.73 0.19 1.86
CA ILE A 44 2.46 -0.87 0.89
C ILE A 44 3.70 -1.75 0.78
N TRP A 45 3.50 -3.06 0.72
CA TRP A 45 4.57 -3.99 0.35
C TRP A 45 4.48 -4.30 -1.14
N GLY A 46 5.50 -3.91 -1.90
CA GLY A 46 5.58 -4.13 -3.35
C GLY A 46 7.01 -3.95 -3.86
N ASN A 47 7.37 -4.72 -4.90
CA ASN A 47 8.72 -4.65 -5.49
C ASN A 47 8.79 -3.73 -6.73
N ASP A 48 7.70 -3.04 -7.05
CA ASP A 48 7.71 -2.05 -8.12
C ASP A 48 8.42 -0.77 -7.62
N LYS A 49 9.57 -0.49 -8.22
CA LYS A 49 10.38 0.67 -7.88
C LYS A 49 9.79 1.97 -8.41
N GLU A 50 8.94 1.92 -9.44
CA GLU A 50 8.31 3.13 -9.96
C GLU A 50 7.29 3.70 -8.97
N LEU A 51 6.63 2.83 -8.19
CA LEU A 51 5.69 3.22 -7.14
C LEU A 51 6.32 4.08 -6.04
N SER A 52 7.58 3.81 -5.69
CA SER A 52 8.28 4.57 -4.65
C SER A 52 8.95 5.85 -5.17
N LEU A 53 9.28 5.90 -6.46
CA LEU A 53 9.96 7.04 -7.08
C LEU A 53 9.00 8.15 -7.51
N LYS A 54 7.75 7.81 -7.85
CA LYS A 54 6.78 8.75 -8.45
C LYS A 54 5.81 9.40 -7.44
N GLN A 55 5.79 8.96 -6.18
CA GLN A 55 4.99 9.56 -5.10
C GLN A 55 5.67 9.42 -3.73
N THR A 56 5.36 10.31 -2.79
CA THR A 56 5.99 10.37 -1.46
C THR A 56 5.00 10.29 -0.29
N VAL A 57 3.72 10.03 -0.58
CA VAL A 57 2.62 10.06 0.41
C VAL A 57 2.49 8.74 1.16
N VAL A 58 2.72 7.61 0.48
CA VAL A 58 2.66 6.27 1.05
C VAL A 58 4.03 5.62 0.99
N LEU A 59 4.49 5.08 2.13
CA LEU A 59 5.72 4.31 2.21
C LEU A 59 5.59 3.00 1.43
N ILE A 60 6.54 2.73 0.54
CA ILE A 60 6.60 1.49 -0.22
C ILE A 60 7.80 0.69 0.29
N TYR A 61 7.57 -0.54 0.73
CA TYR A 61 8.61 -1.48 1.14
C TYR A 61 8.79 -2.54 0.06
N SER A 62 10.02 -2.77 -0.37
CA SER A 62 10.36 -3.97 -1.12
C SER A 62 10.47 -5.18 -0.20
N THR A 63 10.49 -6.39 -0.77
CA THR A 63 10.78 -7.60 0.00
C THR A 63 12.11 -7.50 0.73
N ASN A 64 13.14 -6.91 0.09
CA ASN A 64 14.45 -6.72 0.71
C ASN A 64 14.40 -5.76 1.89
N ASP A 65 13.56 -4.73 1.84
CA ASP A 65 13.39 -3.80 2.96
C ASP A 65 12.75 -4.52 4.14
N LEU A 66 11.66 -5.26 3.91
CA LEU A 66 11.00 -6.02 4.97
C LEU A 66 11.93 -7.06 5.59
N VAL A 67 12.70 -7.79 4.77
CA VAL A 67 13.69 -8.76 5.27
C VAL A 67 14.68 -8.07 6.21
N LYS A 68 15.21 -6.89 5.85
CA LYS A 68 16.13 -6.12 6.71
C LYS A 68 15.46 -5.56 7.97
N TYR A 69 14.16 -5.28 7.93
CA TYR A 69 13.42 -4.77 9.09
C TYR A 69 13.10 -5.87 10.12
N PHE A 70 12.96 -7.13 9.68
CA PHE A 70 12.49 -8.23 10.52
C PHE A 70 13.54 -9.32 10.80
N LEU A 71 14.68 -9.32 10.12
CA LEU A 71 15.84 -10.20 10.34
C LEU A 71 17.09 -9.37 10.64
#